data_AF-A0A3B9K527-F1
#
_entry.id   AF-A0A3B9K527-F1
#
_cell.length_a   1.000
_cell.length_b   1.000
_cell.length_c   1.000
_cell.angle_alpha   90.00
_cell.angle_beta   90.00
_cell.angle_gamma   90.00
#
_symmetry.space_group_name_H-M   'P 1'
#
loop_
_entity.id
_entity.type
_entity.pdbx_description
1 polymer ?
#
loop_
_entity_poly.entity_id
_entity_poly.type
_entity_poly.pdbx_seq_one_letter_code
_entity_poly.pdbx_strand_id
1 'polypeptide(L)'
;DNLLLDGMEPFDTEDMAAFDCSMIAGQRVKTSDLDDKVLEGRVREETQESYAPAVRKVLETKAVDVQADVKNTLRLPVLLPVYYISRGNVLAAVNGQTGKVSVRAEKASHYYFLPWWFKAILATAAAFLLICGGLHLGGMTLWESLVISGMVGFVLLIVMLCMYSDTTKNRFSVEAGYKIFTSGEKGYARNESGELTESRIPERRNAEPMFFRKLDGVLRQVVYRFTTPGRVLRMALLAAVALFLPVIVALFLNGFNFAGLELGGSAAWFCIAVPIVPVYVVKFGIVDLYERPLVWTVEPDGSKKRYRKGLEPVNKMAVLRTILRALFIPPVCLAVWFGIASFLAMCYLTAFGFGD
;
A
#
# COMPACT_ATOMS: atom_id res chain seq x y z
N ASP A 1 0.91 -29.32 10.45
CA ASP A 1 1.73 -28.18 10.04
C ASP A 1 1.20 -27.74 8.69
N ASN A 2 0.31 -26.73 8.66
CA ASN A 2 -0.46 -26.41 7.45
C ASN A 2 0.46 -25.90 6.35
N LEU A 3 1.41 -25.03 6.69
CA LEU A 3 2.37 -24.49 5.74
C LEU A 3 3.18 -25.59 5.03
N LEU A 4 3.54 -26.67 5.75
CA LEU A 4 4.21 -27.83 5.15
C LEU A 4 3.34 -28.53 4.10
N LEU A 5 2.04 -28.69 4.40
CA LEU A 5 1.05 -29.29 3.51
C LEU A 5 0.73 -28.37 2.32
N ASP A 6 0.69 -27.05 2.52
CA ASP A 6 0.53 -26.09 1.43
C ASP A 6 1.73 -26.15 0.46
N GLY A 7 2.94 -26.41 0.97
CA GLY A 7 4.14 -26.51 0.16
C GLY A 7 4.14 -27.68 -0.85
N MET A 8 3.35 -28.74 -0.64
CA MET A 8 3.22 -29.87 -1.57
C MET A 8 2.13 -29.67 -2.63
N GLU A 9 1.33 -28.60 -2.54
CA GLU A 9 0.37 -28.21 -3.57
C GLU A 9 1.07 -27.74 -4.86
N PRO A 10 0.43 -27.84 -6.03
CA PRO A 10 -0.99 -28.14 -6.26
C PRO A 10 -1.28 -29.61 -6.58
N PHE A 11 -2.53 -30.00 -6.32
CA PHE A 11 -3.12 -31.26 -6.78
C PHE A 11 -3.74 -31.08 -8.16
N ASP A 12 -3.78 -32.17 -8.92
CA ASP A 12 -4.60 -32.21 -10.13
C ASP A 12 -6.08 -32.31 -9.72
N THR A 13 -6.89 -31.43 -10.30
CA THR A 13 -8.29 -31.23 -9.93
C THR A 13 -9.27 -31.64 -11.01
N GLU A 14 -8.79 -32.00 -12.21
CA GLU A 14 -9.67 -32.26 -13.37
C GLU A 14 -10.51 -33.53 -13.22
N ASP A 15 -9.92 -34.60 -12.67
CA ASP A 15 -10.55 -35.92 -12.53
C ASP A 15 -10.86 -36.29 -11.08
N MET A 16 -11.08 -35.31 -10.19
CA MET A 16 -11.43 -35.60 -8.80
C MET A 16 -12.83 -36.24 -8.70
N ALA A 17 -12.88 -37.48 -8.22
CA ALA A 17 -14.13 -38.15 -7.87
C ALA A 17 -14.53 -37.84 -6.42
N ALA A 18 -15.81 -37.58 -6.20
CA ALA A 18 -16.36 -37.43 -4.86
C ALA A 18 -16.14 -38.71 -4.06
N PHE A 19 -15.55 -38.59 -2.89
CA PHE A 19 -15.30 -39.72 -2.01
C PHE A 19 -16.22 -39.65 -0.78
N ASP A 20 -17.07 -40.66 -0.63
CA ASP A 20 -18.06 -40.73 0.46
C ASP A 20 -18.05 -42.11 1.13
N CYS A 21 -16.92 -42.52 1.72
CA CYS A 21 -16.92 -43.64 2.68
C CYS A 21 -15.65 -43.76 3.54
N SER A 22 -15.81 -43.82 4.86
CA SER A 22 -14.85 -44.52 5.72
C SER A 22 -15.41 -45.89 6.05
N MET A 23 -14.56 -46.91 6.19
CA MET A 23 -14.97 -48.27 6.55
C MET A 23 -14.43 -48.62 7.93
N ILE A 24 -15.31 -48.74 8.92
CA ILE A 24 -14.97 -49.30 10.24
C ILE A 24 -15.61 -50.70 10.31
N ALA A 25 -14.80 -51.74 10.49
CA ALA A 25 -15.25 -53.12 10.60
C ALA A 25 -16.19 -53.58 9.45
N GLY A 26 -15.93 -53.13 8.22
CA GLY A 26 -16.71 -53.50 7.04
C GLY A 26 -18.02 -52.71 6.84
N GLN A 27 -18.32 -51.72 7.68
CA GLN A 27 -19.48 -50.85 7.51
C GLN A 27 -19.10 -49.46 7.02
N ARG A 28 -19.93 -48.89 6.13
CA ARG A 28 -19.80 -47.51 5.66
C ARG A 28 -20.14 -46.55 6.79
N VAL A 29 -19.15 -45.77 7.21
CA VAL A 29 -19.29 -44.70 8.19
C VAL A 29 -18.99 -43.38 7.49
N LYS A 30 -19.80 -42.36 7.76
CA LYS A 30 -19.61 -41.00 7.26
C LYS A 30 -18.80 -40.22 8.31
N THR A 31 -17.62 -39.74 7.94
CA THR A 31 -16.71 -39.04 8.85
C THR A 31 -16.16 -37.81 8.15
N SER A 32 -16.87 -36.69 8.23
CA SER A 32 -16.19 -35.41 8.33
C SER A 32 -15.86 -35.21 9.80
N ASP A 33 -14.61 -35.42 10.19
CA ASP A 33 -14.18 -35.32 11.59
C ASP A 33 -14.19 -33.88 12.14
N LEU A 34 -14.44 -32.89 11.26
CA LEU A 34 -14.46 -31.47 11.58
C LEU A 34 -15.89 -30.95 11.60
N ASP A 35 -16.21 -30.17 12.65
CA ASP A 35 -17.44 -29.38 12.72
C ASP A 35 -17.52 -28.41 11.53
N ASP A 36 -18.71 -28.22 10.97
CA ASP A 36 -18.94 -27.41 9.79
C ASP A 36 -18.43 -25.97 9.97
N LYS A 37 -18.54 -25.42 11.18
CA LYS A 37 -18.03 -24.07 11.50
C LYS A 37 -16.51 -23.99 11.45
N VAL A 38 -15.81 -25.05 11.87
CA VAL A 38 -14.35 -25.11 11.83
C VAL A 38 -13.88 -25.21 10.38
N LEU A 39 -14.59 -25.99 9.56
CA LEU A 39 -14.31 -26.10 8.14
C LEU A 39 -14.56 -24.79 7.39
N GLU A 40 -15.68 -24.11 7.64
CA GLU A 40 -15.98 -22.78 7.10
C GLU A 40 -14.90 -21.75 7.48
N GLY A 41 -14.43 -21.80 8.73
CA GLY A 41 -13.32 -20.97 9.20
C GLY A 41 -12.05 -21.16 8.38
N ARG A 42 -11.68 -22.43 8.13
CA ARG A 42 -10.48 -22.78 7.34
C ARG A 42 -10.60 -22.39 5.87
N VAL A 43 -11.73 -22.70 5.23
CA VAL A 43 -11.96 -22.32 3.83
C VAL A 43 -11.91 -20.80 3.68
N ARG A 44 -12.49 -20.05 4.64
CA ARG A 44 -12.41 -18.60 4.66
C ARG A 44 -10.97 -18.12 4.77
N GLU A 45 -10.20 -18.64 5.73
CA GLU A 45 -8.80 -18.28 5.94
C GLU A 45 -7.94 -18.54 4.69
N GLU A 46 -8.04 -19.74 4.12
CA GLU A 46 -7.29 -20.10 2.91
C GLU A 46 -7.67 -19.23 1.69
N THR A 47 -8.97 -18.97 1.52
CA THR A 47 -9.46 -18.09 0.46
C THR A 47 -8.93 -16.66 0.66
N GLN A 48 -8.92 -16.17 1.90
CA GLN A 48 -8.37 -14.85 2.24
C GLN A 48 -6.87 -14.78 1.93
N GLU A 49 -6.09 -15.78 2.33
CA GLU A 49 -4.65 -15.85 2.07
C GLU A 49 -4.32 -15.96 0.58
N SER A 50 -5.09 -16.72 -0.18
CA SER A 50 -4.93 -16.88 -1.62
C SER A 50 -5.19 -15.57 -2.39
N TYR A 51 -6.25 -14.85 -2.03
CA TYR A 51 -6.59 -13.59 -2.70
C TYR A 51 -5.85 -12.36 -2.16
N ALA A 52 -5.40 -12.37 -0.90
CA ALA A 52 -4.76 -11.22 -0.26
C ALA A 52 -3.56 -10.64 -1.05
N PRO A 53 -2.62 -11.43 -1.61
CA PRO A 53 -1.51 -10.91 -2.40
C PRO A 53 -1.98 -10.10 -3.62
N ALA A 54 -2.95 -10.63 -4.36
CA ALA A 54 -3.51 -9.99 -5.54
C ALA A 54 -4.29 -8.71 -5.17
N VAL A 55 -5.09 -8.77 -4.10
CA VAL A 55 -5.83 -7.60 -3.60
C VAL A 55 -4.88 -6.52 -3.07
N ARG A 56 -3.86 -6.88 -2.28
CA ARG A 56 -2.82 -5.95 -1.77
C ARG A 56 -2.05 -5.27 -2.90
N LYS A 57 -1.79 -5.99 -4.01
CA LYS A 57 -1.16 -5.44 -5.21
C LYS A 57 -2.06 -4.41 -5.90
N VAL A 58 -3.34 -4.72 -6.07
CA VAL A 58 -4.30 -3.79 -6.72
C VAL A 58 -4.58 -2.57 -5.83
N LEU A 59 -4.68 -2.77 -4.51
CA LEU A 59 -4.90 -1.71 -3.54
C LEU A 59 -3.62 -0.96 -3.14
N GLU A 60 -2.45 -1.35 -3.66
CA GLU A 60 -1.14 -0.74 -3.36
C GLU A 60 -0.89 -0.59 -1.83
N THR A 61 -1.41 -1.50 -1.02
CA THR A 61 -1.29 -1.45 0.46
C THR A 61 -1.25 -2.85 1.07
N LYS A 62 -0.49 -2.99 2.16
CA LYS A 62 -0.43 -4.23 2.95
C LYS A 62 -1.55 -4.33 3.99
N ALA A 63 -2.18 -3.21 4.33
CA ALA A 63 -3.23 -3.12 5.33
C ALA A 63 -4.61 -3.41 4.71
N VAL A 64 -4.76 -4.60 4.13
CA VAL A 64 -6.03 -5.07 3.58
C VAL A 64 -6.50 -6.27 4.37
N ASP A 65 -7.73 -6.19 4.86
CA ASP A 65 -8.49 -7.34 5.37
C ASP A 65 -9.43 -7.81 4.27
N VAL A 66 -9.26 -9.04 3.79
CA VAL A 66 -10.15 -9.68 2.83
C VAL A 66 -11.12 -10.51 3.65
N GLN A 67 -12.43 -10.43 3.41
CA GLN A 67 -13.41 -11.30 4.05
C GLN A 67 -14.15 -12.07 2.98
N ALA A 68 -13.92 -13.39 2.95
CA ALA A 68 -14.62 -14.28 2.03
C ALA A 68 -15.97 -14.70 2.64
N ASP A 69 -17.05 -14.58 1.86
CA ASP A 69 -18.36 -15.15 2.20
C ASP A 69 -18.45 -16.57 1.63
N VAL A 70 -18.57 -17.55 2.52
CA VAL A 70 -18.53 -19.00 2.24
C VAL A 70 -19.90 -19.67 2.36
N LYS A 71 -20.97 -18.88 2.58
CA LYS A 71 -22.32 -19.41 2.89
C LYS A 71 -22.91 -20.31 1.82
N ASN A 72 -22.50 -20.16 0.56
CA ASN A 72 -23.05 -20.91 -0.59
C ASN A 72 -21.99 -21.77 -1.31
N THR A 73 -20.91 -22.16 -0.63
CA THR A 73 -19.84 -22.94 -1.26
C THR A 73 -20.24 -24.42 -1.39
N LEU A 74 -20.17 -24.95 -2.61
CA LEU A 74 -20.33 -26.38 -2.88
C LEU A 74 -19.12 -27.13 -2.29
N ARG A 75 -19.38 -28.14 -1.46
CA ARG A 75 -18.34 -28.93 -0.78
C ARG A 75 -18.31 -30.33 -1.36
N LEU A 76 -17.15 -30.74 -1.85
CA LEU A 76 -16.91 -32.09 -2.35
C LEU A 76 -15.77 -32.70 -1.54
N PRO A 77 -16.02 -33.71 -0.68
CA PRO A 77 -14.94 -34.46 -0.06
C PRO A 77 -14.23 -35.29 -1.13
N VAL A 78 -12.89 -35.24 -1.15
CA VAL A 78 -12.06 -36.01 -2.08
C VAL A 78 -10.87 -36.60 -1.33
N LEU A 79 -10.48 -37.83 -1.68
CA LEU A 79 -9.23 -38.42 -1.21
C LEU A 79 -8.08 -38.04 -2.14
N LEU A 80 -7.04 -37.45 -1.54
CA LEU A 80 -5.82 -37.07 -2.23
C LEU A 80 -4.65 -37.92 -1.71
N PRO A 81 -3.81 -38.49 -2.58
CA PRO A 81 -2.68 -39.30 -2.14
C PRO A 81 -1.58 -38.38 -1.61
N VAL A 82 -1.31 -38.47 -0.30
CA VAL A 82 -0.29 -37.68 0.39
C VAL A 82 0.56 -38.60 1.25
N TYR A 83 1.88 -38.51 1.11
CA TYR A 83 2.81 -39.18 2.01
C TYR A 83 3.36 -38.16 3.01
N TYR A 84 3.11 -38.41 4.29
CA TYR A 84 3.65 -37.60 5.38
C TYR A 84 4.76 -38.38 6.11
N ILE A 85 5.97 -37.84 6.07
CA ILE A 85 7.16 -38.45 6.64
C ILE A 85 7.59 -37.61 7.84
N SER A 86 7.63 -38.23 9.02
CA SER A 86 8.04 -37.57 10.26
C SER A 86 9.19 -38.36 10.89
N ARG A 87 10.34 -37.71 11.08
CA ARG A 87 11.49 -38.25 11.81
C ARG A 87 12.04 -37.20 12.78
N GLY A 88 11.62 -37.27 14.03
CA GLY A 88 11.98 -36.28 15.06
C GLY A 88 11.45 -34.90 14.70
N ASN A 89 12.34 -33.91 14.56
CA ASN A 89 11.97 -32.54 14.20
C ASN A 89 11.84 -32.30 12.69
N VAL A 90 12.29 -33.26 11.87
CA VAL A 90 12.20 -33.20 10.41
C VAL A 90 10.84 -33.72 9.97
N LEU A 91 10.09 -32.86 9.28
CA LEU A 91 8.81 -33.18 8.69
C LEU A 91 8.90 -32.97 7.18
N ALA A 92 8.39 -33.92 6.41
CA ALA A 92 8.26 -33.82 4.97
C ALA A 92 6.87 -34.28 4.53
N ALA A 93 6.31 -33.60 3.55
CA ALA A 93 5.07 -33.96 2.88
C ALA A 93 5.35 -34.15 1.38
N VAL A 94 4.80 -35.21 0.81
CA VAL A 94 4.96 -35.53 -0.62
C VAL A 94 3.57 -35.68 -1.23
N ASN A 95 3.33 -34.93 -2.30
CA ASN A 95 2.16 -35.08 -3.14
C ASN A 95 2.31 -36.36 -3.98
N GLY A 96 1.43 -37.33 -3.78
CA GLY A 96 1.48 -38.62 -4.46
C GLY A 96 1.07 -38.57 -5.94
N GLN A 97 0.40 -37.50 -6.39
CA GLN A 97 0.05 -37.30 -7.81
C GLN A 97 1.21 -36.66 -8.57
N THR A 98 1.75 -35.56 -8.05
CA THR A 98 2.73 -34.73 -8.76
C THR A 98 4.18 -35.03 -8.38
N GLY A 99 4.39 -35.80 -7.30
CA GLY A 99 5.71 -36.05 -6.73
C GLY A 99 6.33 -34.82 -6.05
N LYS A 100 5.58 -33.72 -5.87
CA LYS A 100 6.09 -32.50 -5.23
C LYS A 100 6.39 -32.77 -3.76
N VAL A 101 7.60 -32.40 -3.33
CA VAL A 101 8.09 -32.59 -1.96
C VAL A 101 8.16 -31.26 -1.25
N SER A 102 7.67 -31.21 -0.02
CA SER A 102 7.77 -30.07 0.89
C SER A 102 8.46 -30.54 2.16
N VAL A 103 9.50 -29.84 2.59
CA VAL A 103 10.30 -30.20 3.77
C VAL A 103 10.41 -29.00 4.70
N ARG A 104 10.14 -29.23 5.99
CA ARG A 104 10.30 -28.20 7.01
C ARG A 104 11.76 -28.11 7.46
N ALA A 105 12.29 -26.89 7.54
CA ALA A 105 13.59 -26.62 8.12
C ALA A 105 13.63 -27.08 9.59
N GLU A 106 14.78 -27.63 10.00
CA GLU A 106 14.97 -28.09 11.38
C GLU A 106 15.03 -26.91 12.38
N LYS A 107 15.59 -25.77 11.96
CA LYS A 107 15.74 -24.57 12.78
C LYS A 107 14.69 -23.52 12.44
N ALA A 108 14.08 -22.93 13.47
CA ALA A 108 13.19 -21.79 13.32
C ALA A 108 13.98 -20.52 12.93
N SER A 109 13.49 -19.81 11.92
CA SER A 109 13.92 -18.45 11.61
C SER A 109 13.09 -17.45 12.40
N HIS A 110 13.75 -16.44 12.93
CA HIS A 110 13.10 -15.37 13.67
C HIS A 110 12.90 -14.17 12.73
N TYR A 111 11.65 -13.75 12.57
CA TYR A 111 11.31 -12.56 11.80
C TYR A 111 10.99 -11.42 12.75
N TYR A 112 11.61 -10.26 12.52
CA TYR A 112 11.41 -9.06 13.32
C TYR A 112 10.38 -8.15 12.67
N PHE A 113 9.22 -7.99 13.31
CA PHE A 113 8.25 -6.99 12.90
C PHE A 113 8.55 -5.65 13.57
N LEU A 114 8.90 -4.65 12.75
CA LEU A 114 9.20 -3.31 13.24
C LEU A 114 7.92 -2.55 13.62
N PRO A 115 7.85 -1.95 14.82
CA PRO A 115 6.72 -1.13 15.26
C PRO A 115 6.48 0.09 14.36
N TRP A 116 5.24 0.59 14.40
CA TRP A 116 4.86 1.78 13.64
C TRP A 116 5.69 3.03 14.00
N TRP A 117 5.94 3.27 15.29
CA TRP A 117 6.70 4.43 15.76
C TRP A 117 8.16 4.36 15.32
N PHE A 118 8.73 3.16 15.25
CA PHE A 118 10.10 2.95 14.78
C PHE A 118 10.23 3.24 13.28
N LYS A 119 9.24 2.83 12.48
CA LYS A 119 9.17 3.18 11.05
C LYS A 119 9.07 4.70 10.85
N ALA A 120 8.29 5.39 11.68
CA ALA A 120 8.17 6.85 11.63
C ALA A 120 9.50 7.55 11.95
N ILE A 121 10.22 7.08 12.98
CA ILE A 121 11.55 7.60 13.33
C ILE A 121 12.54 7.37 12.19
N LEU A 122 12.58 6.17 11.62
CA LEU A 122 13.51 5.85 10.52
C LEU A 122 13.25 6.70 9.28
N ALA A 123 11.97 6.88 8.90
CA ALA A 123 11.58 7.75 7.79
C ALA A 123 11.96 9.22 8.04
N THR A 124 11.78 9.69 9.27
CA THR A 124 12.15 11.06 9.67
C THR A 124 13.67 11.25 9.66
N ALA A 125 14.43 10.27 10.15
CA ALA A 125 15.90 10.30 10.11
C ALA A 125 16.43 10.33 8.67
N ALA A 126 15.84 9.54 7.77
CA ALA A 126 16.20 9.57 6.35
C ALA A 126 15.90 10.95 5.72
N ALA A 127 14.74 11.54 5.99
CA ALA A 127 14.38 12.87 5.50
C ALA A 127 15.30 13.96 6.07
N PHE A 128 15.61 13.89 7.37
CA PHE A 128 16.56 14.78 8.04
C PHE A 128 17.93 14.76 7.36
N LEU A 129 18.48 13.56 7.12
CA LEU A 129 19.79 13.39 6.46
C LEU A 129 19.78 13.95 5.03
N LEU A 130 18.69 13.72 4.28
CA LEU A 130 18.55 14.27 2.92
C LEU A 130 18.50 15.80 2.93
N ILE A 131 17.75 16.41 3.85
CA ILE A 131 17.65 17.86 3.97
C ILE A 131 19.00 18.44 4.41
N CYS A 132 19.63 17.88 5.44
CA CYS A 132 20.93 18.33 5.92
C CYS A 132 22.00 18.23 4.83
N GLY A 133 22.03 17.10 4.10
CA GLY A 133 22.95 16.90 2.98
C GLY A 133 22.69 17.87 1.83
N GLY A 134 21.42 18.12 1.49
CA GLY A 134 21.03 19.09 0.46
C GLY A 134 21.42 20.53 0.80
N LEU A 135 21.19 20.96 2.05
CA LEU A 135 21.58 22.30 2.52
C LEU A 135 23.10 22.48 2.53
N HIS A 136 23.82 21.47 2.98
CA HIS A 136 25.29 21.51 3.00
C HIS A 136 25.89 21.55 1.59
N LEU A 137 25.36 20.73 0.66
CA LEU A 137 25.72 20.81 -0.76
C LEU A 137 25.34 22.15 -1.40
N GLY A 138 24.31 22.82 -0.88
CA GLY A 138 23.89 24.17 -1.26
C GLY A 138 24.76 25.29 -0.70
N GLY A 139 25.86 24.98 0.01
CA GLY A 139 26.84 25.95 0.49
C GLY A 139 26.64 26.43 1.92
N MET A 140 25.65 25.91 2.66
CA MET A 140 25.49 26.22 4.09
C MET A 140 26.54 25.53 4.95
N THR A 141 26.92 26.16 6.07
CA THR A 141 27.80 25.52 7.05
C THR A 141 27.14 24.27 7.63
N LEU A 142 27.94 23.30 8.08
CA LEU A 142 27.43 22.07 8.69
C LEU A 142 26.53 22.37 9.91
N TRP A 143 26.91 23.37 10.71
CA TRP A 143 26.17 23.77 11.90
C TRP A 143 24.79 24.34 11.55
N GLU A 144 24.73 25.30 10.62
CA GLU A 144 23.46 25.87 10.15
C GLU A 144 22.57 24.82 9.50
N SER A 145 23.17 23.93 8.69
CA SER A 145 22.47 22.82 8.05
C SER A 145 21.85 21.88 9.09
N LEU A 146 22.57 21.55 10.16
CA LEU A 146 22.08 20.70 11.25
C LEU A 146 20.95 21.36 12.05
N VAL A 147 21.07 22.65 12.36
CA VAL A 147 20.04 23.39 13.10
C VAL A 147 18.75 23.47 12.29
N ILE A 148 18.83 23.88 11.03
CA ILE A 148 17.65 24.01 10.15
C ILE A 148 17.02 22.64 9.90
N SER A 149 17.82 21.64 9.53
CA SER A 149 17.31 20.28 9.31
C SER A 149 16.73 19.69 10.60
N GLY A 150 17.27 20.02 11.77
CA GLY A 150 16.76 19.55 13.07
C GLY A 150 15.38 20.11 13.38
N MET A 151 15.17 21.41 13.15
CA MET A 151 13.86 22.05 13.30
C MET A 151 12.82 21.46 12.34
N VAL A 152 13.18 21.29 11.06
CA VAL A 152 12.31 20.66 10.07
C VAL A 152 12.05 19.19 10.41
N GLY A 153 13.08 18.47 10.85
CA GLY A 153 13.01 17.07 11.26
C GLY A 153 12.08 16.86 12.45
N PHE A 154 12.06 17.76 13.43
CA PHE A 154 11.13 17.70 14.55
C PHE A 154 9.67 17.85 14.11
N VAL A 155 9.39 18.79 13.21
CA VAL A 155 8.04 18.96 12.62
C VAL A 155 7.63 17.72 11.82
N LEU A 156 8.55 17.20 10.97
CA LEU A 156 8.31 15.97 10.22
C LEU A 156 8.08 14.76 11.12
N LEU A 157 8.76 14.68 12.26
CA LEU A 157 8.55 13.61 13.24
C LEU A 157 7.11 13.61 13.74
N ILE A 158 6.57 14.77 14.12
CA ILE A 158 5.19 14.91 14.58
C ILE A 158 4.22 14.47 13.47
N VAL A 159 4.44 14.92 12.23
CA VAL A 159 3.60 14.56 11.08
C VAL A 159 3.66 13.05 10.80
N MET A 160 4.84 12.44 10.81
CA MET A 160 5.03 11.01 10.59
C MET A 160 4.43 10.17 11.71
N LEU A 161 4.57 10.59 12.97
CA LEU A 161 3.93 9.92 14.10
C LEU A 161 2.41 9.94 13.98
N CYS A 162 1.82 11.08 13.61
CA CYS A 162 0.39 11.18 13.34
C CYS A 162 -0.03 10.28 12.18
N MET A 163 0.73 10.27 11.07
CA MET A 163 0.41 9.46 9.89
C MET A 163 0.48 7.95 10.18
N TYR A 164 1.50 7.49 10.91
CA TYR A 164 1.65 6.08 11.23
C TYR A 164 0.82 5.64 12.45
N SER A 165 0.16 6.57 13.16
CA SER A 165 -0.67 6.25 14.33
C SER A 165 -1.86 5.33 14.00
N ASP A 166 -2.41 5.42 12.78
CA ASP A 166 -3.47 4.51 12.33
C ASP A 166 -2.97 3.05 12.18
N THR A 167 -1.65 2.84 12.19
CA THR A 167 -1.02 1.50 12.17
C THR A 167 -0.61 0.99 13.55
N THR A 168 -1.19 1.55 14.62
CA THR A 168 -0.94 1.19 16.04
C THR A 168 -1.00 -0.31 16.36
N LYS A 169 -1.73 -1.10 15.56
CA LYS A 169 -1.81 -2.56 15.71
C LYS A 169 -0.49 -3.28 15.41
N ASN A 170 0.46 -2.65 14.71
CA ASN A 170 1.80 -3.19 14.47
C ASN A 170 2.66 -3.05 15.74
N ARG A 171 2.61 -4.05 16.62
CA ARG A 171 3.51 -4.17 17.77
C ARG A 171 4.83 -4.82 17.35
N PHE A 172 5.88 -4.62 18.14
CA PHE A 172 7.09 -5.41 18.01
C PHE A 172 6.72 -6.86 18.31
N SER A 173 6.75 -7.71 17.29
CA SER A 173 6.62 -9.15 17.45
C SER A 173 7.83 -9.84 16.85
N VAL A 174 8.29 -10.86 17.54
CA VAL A 174 9.25 -11.82 17.02
C VAL A 174 8.46 -13.08 16.75
N GLU A 175 8.20 -13.34 15.47
CA GLU A 175 7.55 -14.59 15.06
C GLU A 175 8.64 -15.59 14.68
N ALA A 176 8.65 -16.72 15.39
CA ALA A 176 9.46 -17.87 15.05
C ALA A 176 8.70 -18.66 13.99
N GLY A 177 9.19 -18.60 12.74
CA GLY A 177 8.65 -19.36 11.62
C GLY A 177 9.67 -20.41 11.16
N TYR A 178 9.21 -21.63 10.90
CA TYR A 178 10.04 -22.63 10.24
C TYR A 178 10.01 -22.36 8.73
N LYS A 179 11.19 -22.27 8.10
CA LYS A 179 11.26 -22.19 6.64
C LYS A 179 10.80 -23.51 6.03
N ILE A 180 10.11 -23.45 4.91
CA ILE A 180 9.71 -24.62 4.15
C ILE A 180 10.44 -24.60 2.83
N PHE A 181 11.03 -25.74 2.49
CA PHE A 181 11.72 -25.97 1.24
C PHE A 181 10.84 -26.85 0.39
N THR A 182 10.45 -26.35 -0.78
CA THR A 182 9.66 -27.11 -1.75
C THR A 182 10.56 -27.53 -2.90
N SER A 183 10.30 -28.69 -3.48
CA SER A 183 10.83 -29.04 -4.80
C SER A 183 10.36 -27.99 -5.82
N GLY A 184 11.21 -27.66 -6.80
CA GLY A 184 10.95 -26.64 -7.82
C GLY A 184 9.83 -27.01 -8.79
N GLU A 185 9.78 -26.38 -9.96
CA GLU A 185 8.70 -26.53 -10.97
C GLU A 185 8.59 -27.94 -11.60
N LYS A 186 9.58 -28.80 -11.34
CA LYS A 186 9.69 -30.15 -11.88
C LYS A 186 9.20 -31.16 -10.86
N GLY A 187 8.20 -31.93 -11.24
CA GLY A 187 7.64 -33.05 -10.50
C GLY A 187 8.08 -34.38 -11.10
N TYR A 188 7.74 -35.47 -10.43
CA TYR A 188 8.02 -36.81 -10.91
C TYR A 188 6.76 -37.65 -10.77
N ALA A 189 6.28 -38.18 -11.90
CA ALA A 189 5.10 -39.03 -11.96
C ALA A 189 5.47 -40.35 -12.62
N ARG A 190 4.83 -41.45 -12.20
CA ARG A 190 4.97 -42.74 -12.87
C ARG A 190 4.01 -42.79 -14.06
N ASN A 191 4.52 -43.16 -15.23
CA ASN A 191 3.69 -43.45 -16.40
C ASN A 191 2.96 -44.80 -16.23
N GLU A 192 2.09 -45.16 -17.18
CA GLU A 192 1.33 -46.42 -17.17
C GLU A 192 2.23 -47.68 -17.17
N SER A 193 3.48 -47.57 -17.63
CA SER A 193 4.49 -48.64 -17.55
C SER A 193 5.27 -48.68 -16.24
N GLY A 194 4.98 -47.76 -15.31
CA GLY A 194 5.59 -47.70 -13.97
C GLY A 194 6.94 -47.00 -13.90
N GLU A 195 7.44 -46.43 -14.99
CA GLU A 195 8.70 -45.67 -15.05
C GLU A 195 8.51 -44.25 -14.53
N LEU A 196 9.50 -43.76 -13.77
CA LEU A 196 9.48 -42.41 -13.21
C LEU A 196 9.84 -41.41 -14.30
N THR A 197 8.87 -40.64 -14.76
CA THR A 197 9.06 -39.59 -15.77
C THR A 197 8.99 -38.21 -15.15
N GLU A 198 9.80 -37.29 -15.65
CA GLU A 198 9.74 -35.88 -15.28
C GLU A 198 8.40 -35.30 -15.77
N SER A 199 7.61 -34.79 -14.84
CA SER A 199 6.32 -34.16 -15.12
C SER A 199 6.39 -32.69 -14.75
N ARG A 200 5.69 -31.85 -15.51
CA ARG A 200 5.53 -30.44 -15.15
C ARG A 200 4.47 -30.38 -14.05
N ILE A 201 4.82 -29.80 -12.90
CA ILE A 201 3.83 -29.59 -11.84
C ILE A 201 2.78 -28.62 -12.38
N PRO A 202 1.47 -28.92 -12.25
CA PRO A 202 0.43 -28.01 -12.69
C PRO A 202 0.55 -26.68 -11.93
N GLU A 203 0.12 -25.57 -12.54
CA GLU A 203 0.02 -24.30 -11.83
C GLU A 203 -1.28 -24.28 -11.01
N ARG A 204 -1.24 -23.68 -9.82
CA ARG A 204 -2.43 -23.51 -8.98
C ARG A 204 -3.44 -22.64 -9.74
N ARG A 205 -4.56 -23.23 -10.18
CA ARG A 205 -5.63 -22.53 -10.91
C ARG A 205 -6.43 -21.63 -9.96
N ASN A 206 -5.84 -20.51 -9.57
CA ASN A 206 -6.56 -19.47 -8.85
C ASN A 206 -7.23 -18.54 -9.87
N ALA A 207 -8.55 -18.37 -9.77
CA ALA A 207 -9.23 -17.32 -10.52
C ALA A 207 -8.66 -15.95 -10.09
N GLU A 208 -8.39 -15.05 -11.03
CA GLU A 208 -7.94 -13.71 -10.66
C GLU A 208 -9.06 -12.95 -9.94
N PRO A 209 -8.80 -12.27 -8.82
CA PRO A 209 -9.82 -11.48 -8.15
C PRO A 209 -10.27 -10.32 -9.04
N MET A 210 -11.56 -10.28 -9.35
CA MET A 210 -12.17 -9.21 -10.14
C MET A 210 -12.91 -8.24 -9.22
N PHE A 211 -12.64 -6.95 -9.37
CA PHE A 211 -13.36 -5.92 -8.63
C PHE A 211 -14.56 -5.44 -9.44
N PHE A 212 -15.70 -5.30 -8.78
CA PHE A 212 -16.91 -4.74 -9.38
C PHE A 212 -17.29 -3.43 -8.71
N ARG A 213 -17.72 -2.46 -9.51
CA ARG A 213 -18.25 -1.18 -9.01
C ARG A 213 -19.47 -0.77 -9.82
N LYS A 214 -20.49 -0.25 -9.14
CA LYS A 214 -21.63 0.39 -9.81
C LYS A 214 -21.18 1.75 -10.36
N LEU A 215 -21.13 1.86 -11.69
CA LEU A 215 -20.83 3.08 -12.44
C LEU A 215 -22.06 3.43 -13.26
N ASP A 216 -22.60 4.65 -13.11
CA ASP A 216 -23.83 5.10 -13.78
C ASP A 216 -25.01 4.13 -13.63
N GLY A 217 -25.16 3.52 -12.45
CA GLY A 217 -26.21 2.55 -12.14
C GLY A 217 -25.94 1.11 -12.62
N VAL A 218 -24.90 0.89 -13.43
CA VAL A 218 -24.55 -0.43 -13.98
C VAL A 218 -23.35 -1.02 -13.23
N LEU A 219 -23.44 -2.29 -12.81
CA LEU A 219 -22.32 -3.00 -12.22
C LEU A 219 -21.30 -3.37 -13.32
N ARG A 220 -20.09 -2.82 -13.24
CA ARG A 220 -19.01 -3.09 -14.20
C ARG A 220 -17.77 -3.60 -13.49
N GLN A 221 -17.01 -4.45 -14.18
CA GLN A 221 -15.67 -4.83 -13.75
C GLN A 221 -14.74 -3.63 -13.84
N VAL A 222 -13.97 -3.40 -12.78
CA VAL A 222 -13.08 -2.25 -12.67
C VAL A 222 -11.69 -2.67 -12.21
N VAL A 223 -10.70 -1.89 -12.64
CA VAL A 223 -9.35 -1.93 -12.12
C VAL A 223 -9.05 -0.58 -11.46
N TYR A 224 -8.64 -0.64 -10.20
CA TYR A 224 -8.20 0.54 -9.46
C TYR A 224 -6.73 0.81 -9.72
N ARG A 225 -6.39 2.09 -9.87
CA ARG A 225 -5.02 2.56 -9.86
C ARG A 225 -4.91 3.77 -8.94
N PHE A 226 -4.14 3.64 -7.88
CA PHE A 226 -4.03 4.65 -6.85
C PHE A 226 -2.92 5.61 -7.22
N THR A 227 -1.69 5.11 -7.28
CA THR A 227 -0.52 5.91 -7.66
C THR A 227 -0.25 5.86 -9.16
N THR A 228 0.06 7.03 -9.71
CA THR A 228 0.67 7.15 -11.04
C THR A 228 1.83 8.15 -10.95
N PRO A 229 2.90 7.98 -11.75
CA PRO A 229 4.04 8.90 -11.73
C PRO A 229 3.60 10.36 -11.89
N GLY A 230 2.62 10.62 -12.76
CA GLY A 230 2.06 11.95 -12.96
C GLY A 230 1.32 12.51 -11.73
N ARG A 231 0.61 11.67 -10.95
CA ARG A 231 -0.03 12.14 -9.70
C ARG A 231 1.01 12.45 -8.64
N VAL A 232 1.99 11.57 -8.46
CA VAL A 232 3.09 11.77 -7.48
C VAL A 232 3.89 13.02 -7.82
N LEU A 233 4.28 13.17 -9.09
CA LEU A 233 4.99 14.37 -9.57
C LEU A 233 4.16 15.63 -9.38
N ARG A 234 2.85 15.60 -9.70
CA ARG A 234 1.97 16.75 -9.50
C ARG A 234 1.87 17.13 -8.02
N MET A 235 1.76 16.17 -7.12
CA MET A 235 1.70 16.42 -5.68
C MET A 235 3.02 17.02 -5.18
N ALA A 236 4.16 16.45 -5.58
CA ALA A 236 5.48 16.96 -5.24
C ALA A 236 5.68 18.40 -5.76
N LEU A 237 5.26 18.67 -6.99
CA LEU A 237 5.36 20.00 -7.60
C LEU A 237 4.44 21.00 -6.91
N LEU A 238 3.19 20.63 -6.58
CA LEU A 238 2.30 21.50 -5.81
C LEU A 238 2.84 21.81 -4.41
N ALA A 239 3.44 20.82 -3.75
CA ALA A 239 4.09 21.00 -2.45
C ALA A 239 5.29 21.96 -2.55
N ALA A 240 6.15 21.77 -3.56
CA ALA A 240 7.30 22.65 -3.81
C ALA A 240 6.84 24.09 -4.13
N VAL A 241 5.85 24.25 -5.02
CA VAL A 241 5.28 25.56 -5.36
C VAL A 241 4.68 26.23 -4.14
N ALA A 242 3.94 25.50 -3.29
CA ALA A 242 3.37 26.06 -2.06
C ALA A 242 4.46 26.48 -1.07
N LEU A 243 5.52 25.68 -0.92
CA LEU A 243 6.62 25.96 0.01
C LEU A 243 7.41 27.20 -0.43
N PHE A 244 7.70 27.32 -1.73
CA PHE A 244 8.54 28.40 -2.30
C PHE A 244 7.72 29.52 -2.96
N LEU A 245 6.42 29.60 -2.71
CA LEU A 245 5.53 30.54 -3.41
C LEU A 245 6.04 32.00 -3.37
N PRO A 246 6.42 32.57 -2.21
CA PRO A 246 6.91 33.95 -2.18
C PRO A 246 8.26 34.11 -2.87
N VAL A 247 9.13 33.11 -2.78
CA VAL A 247 10.44 33.11 -3.47
C VAL A 247 10.25 33.08 -4.99
N ILE A 248 9.32 32.27 -5.49
CA ILE A 248 8.99 32.21 -6.92
C ILE A 248 8.48 33.58 -7.39
N VAL A 249 7.55 34.20 -6.65
CA VAL A 249 7.02 35.53 -7.00
C VAL A 249 8.11 36.59 -6.93
N ALA A 250 8.94 36.58 -5.89
CA ALA A 250 10.07 37.50 -5.73
C ALA A 250 11.08 37.39 -6.89
N LEU A 251 11.32 36.16 -7.36
CA LEU A 251 12.21 35.90 -8.48
C LEU A 251 11.69 36.49 -9.80
N PHE A 252 10.37 36.46 -10.01
CA PHE A 252 9.75 37.20 -11.13
C PHE A 252 9.87 38.72 -10.96
N LEU A 253 9.73 39.24 -9.74
CA LEU A 253 9.83 40.68 -9.46
C LEU A 253 11.27 41.22 -9.63
N ASN A 254 12.28 40.43 -9.27
CA ASN A 254 13.71 40.76 -9.40
C ASN A 254 14.31 40.33 -10.76
N GLY A 255 13.48 40.07 -11.77
CA GLY A 255 13.95 39.77 -13.12
C GLY A 255 14.84 38.53 -13.25
N PHE A 256 14.58 37.48 -12.47
CA PHE A 256 15.34 36.21 -12.44
C PHE A 256 16.78 36.31 -11.90
N ASN A 257 17.10 37.35 -11.13
CA ASN A 257 18.39 37.44 -10.46
C ASN A 257 18.45 36.57 -9.19
N PHE A 258 19.00 35.36 -9.31
CA PHE A 258 19.15 34.42 -8.18
C PHE A 258 20.12 34.89 -7.09
N ALA A 259 21.14 35.68 -7.44
CA ALA A 259 22.16 36.13 -6.50
C ALA A 259 21.68 37.30 -5.61
N GLY A 260 20.67 38.04 -6.06
CA GLY A 260 20.09 39.18 -5.33
C GLY A 260 18.87 38.83 -4.47
N LEU A 261 18.57 37.54 -4.25
CA LEU A 261 17.41 37.13 -3.46
C LEU A 261 17.76 37.08 -1.96
N GLU A 262 17.03 37.86 -1.16
CA GLU A 262 17.11 37.79 0.29
C GLU A 262 16.08 36.82 0.85
N LEU A 263 16.44 35.55 0.99
CA LEU A 263 15.55 34.51 1.52
C LEU A 263 14.98 34.83 2.92
N GLY A 264 15.65 35.70 3.68
CA GLY A 264 15.16 36.22 4.97
C GLY A 264 13.80 36.91 4.88
N GLY A 265 13.48 37.57 3.75
CA GLY A 265 12.17 38.19 3.52
C GLY A 265 11.01 37.20 3.48
N SER A 266 11.29 35.92 3.22
CA SER A 266 10.31 34.82 3.20
C SER A 266 10.28 33.99 4.49
N ALA A 267 11.05 34.37 5.52
CA ALA A 267 11.18 33.56 6.75
C ALA A 267 9.82 33.26 7.41
N ALA A 268 8.95 34.27 7.53
CA ALA A 268 7.62 34.10 8.11
C ALA A 268 6.73 33.12 7.30
N TRP A 269 6.88 33.09 5.97
CA TRP A 269 6.20 32.10 5.13
C TRP A 269 6.71 30.70 5.40
N PHE A 270 8.03 30.50 5.48
CA PHE A 270 8.59 29.18 5.78
C PHE A 270 8.15 28.68 7.16
N CYS A 271 8.06 29.54 8.17
CA CYS A 271 7.53 29.17 9.49
C CYS A 271 6.10 28.60 9.44
N ILE A 272 5.29 29.01 8.46
CA ILE A 272 3.90 28.58 8.28
C ILE A 272 3.82 27.39 7.30
N ALA A 273 4.51 27.48 6.16
CA ALA A 273 4.43 26.51 5.08
C ALA A 273 5.15 25.20 5.42
N VAL A 274 6.30 25.25 6.13
CA VAL A 274 7.05 24.05 6.52
C VAL A 274 6.22 23.07 7.37
N PRO A 275 5.41 23.49 8.36
CA PRO A 275 4.53 22.56 9.07
C PRO A 275 3.26 22.21 8.29
N ILE A 276 2.67 23.15 7.56
CA ILE A 276 1.37 22.95 6.92
C ILE A 276 1.48 22.10 5.65
N VAL A 277 2.49 22.31 4.82
CA VAL A 277 2.62 21.63 3.53
C VAL A 277 2.76 20.11 3.69
N PRO A 278 3.61 19.56 4.59
CA PRO A 278 3.66 18.12 4.82
C PRO A 278 2.33 17.54 5.29
N VAL A 279 1.60 18.22 6.17
CA VAL A 279 0.26 17.79 6.62
C VAL A 279 -0.71 17.75 5.43
N TYR A 280 -0.69 18.76 4.57
CA TYR A 280 -1.49 18.79 3.36
C TYR A 280 -1.09 17.72 2.35
N VAL A 281 0.20 17.44 2.19
CA VAL A 281 0.69 16.36 1.30
C VAL A 281 0.24 14.99 1.82
N VAL A 282 0.27 14.77 3.13
CA VAL A 282 -0.25 13.52 3.72
C VAL A 282 -1.77 13.42 3.54
N LYS A 283 -2.52 14.46 3.93
CA LYS A 283 -3.99 14.44 3.90
C LYS A 283 -4.56 14.48 2.48
N PHE A 284 -4.13 15.42 1.66
CA PHE A 284 -4.64 15.61 0.29
C PHE A 284 -3.83 14.87 -0.77
N GLY A 285 -2.65 14.37 -0.43
CA GLY A 285 -1.90 13.50 -1.33
C GLY A 285 -2.21 12.04 -1.05
N ILE A 286 -1.72 11.51 0.07
CA ILE A 286 -1.80 10.07 0.37
C ILE A 286 -3.25 9.63 0.61
N VAL A 287 -4.02 10.32 1.46
CA VAL A 287 -5.41 9.89 1.74
C VAL A 287 -6.32 10.10 0.53
N ASP A 288 -6.25 11.25 -0.15
CA ASP A 288 -7.06 11.50 -1.37
C ASP A 288 -6.71 10.54 -2.53
N LEU A 289 -5.47 10.05 -2.62
CA LEU A 289 -5.11 8.99 -3.56
C LEU A 289 -5.98 7.74 -3.36
N TYR A 290 -6.22 7.36 -2.10
CA TYR A 290 -7.07 6.22 -1.72
C TYR A 290 -8.56 6.51 -1.80
N GLU A 291 -9.01 7.72 -1.45
CA GLU A 291 -10.42 8.10 -1.57
C GLU A 291 -10.87 8.29 -3.03
N ARG A 292 -9.96 8.75 -3.90
CA ARG A 292 -10.22 9.05 -5.32
C ARG A 292 -9.26 8.27 -6.23
N PRO A 293 -9.40 6.93 -6.30
CA PRO A 293 -8.60 6.12 -7.21
C PRO A 293 -8.97 6.40 -8.66
N LEU A 294 -8.03 6.19 -9.57
CA LEU A 294 -8.34 6.15 -11.00
C LEU A 294 -9.05 4.83 -11.29
N VAL A 295 -10.30 4.93 -11.71
CA VAL A 295 -11.12 3.78 -12.07
C VAL A 295 -11.00 3.52 -13.57
N TRP A 296 -10.58 2.32 -13.94
CA TRP A 296 -10.57 1.83 -15.31
C TRP A 296 -11.63 0.76 -15.45
N THR A 297 -12.51 0.87 -16.45
CA THR A 297 -13.47 -0.19 -16.79
C THR A 297 -12.83 -1.16 -17.76
N VAL A 298 -13.07 -2.45 -17.53
CA VAL A 298 -12.69 -3.51 -18.48
C VAL A 298 -13.88 -3.74 -19.41
N GLU A 299 -13.66 -3.58 -20.71
CA GLU A 299 -14.64 -3.86 -21.75
C GLU A 299 -14.67 -5.37 -22.09
N PRO A 300 -15.73 -5.89 -22.75
CA PRO A 300 -15.84 -7.32 -23.06
C PRO A 300 -14.70 -7.88 -23.93
N ASP A 301 -14.00 -7.01 -24.65
CA ASP A 301 -12.82 -7.32 -25.46
C ASP A 301 -11.50 -7.37 -24.64
N GLY A 302 -11.58 -7.12 -23.33
CA GLY A 302 -10.43 -7.03 -22.42
C GLY A 302 -9.72 -5.67 -22.42
N SER A 303 -10.18 -4.71 -23.23
CA SER A 303 -9.58 -3.38 -23.28
C SER A 303 -9.92 -2.56 -22.02
N LYS A 304 -8.99 -1.68 -21.62
CA LYS A 304 -9.13 -0.87 -20.41
C LYS A 304 -9.42 0.58 -20.77
N LYS A 305 -10.59 1.08 -20.40
CA LYS A 305 -10.99 2.48 -20.62
C LYS A 305 -11.05 3.24 -19.30
N ARG A 306 -10.45 4.43 -19.27
CA ARG A 306 -10.49 5.27 -18.06
C ARG A 306 -11.91 5.81 -17.88
N TYR A 307 -12.54 5.45 -16.77
CA TYR A 307 -13.79 6.07 -16.37
C TYR A 307 -13.52 7.47 -15.81
N ARG A 308 -14.19 8.47 -16.38
CA ARG A 308 -14.22 9.83 -15.87
C ARG A 308 -15.67 10.18 -15.62
N LYS A 309 -16.06 10.27 -14.34
CA LYS A 309 -17.33 10.92 -13.99
C LYS A 309 -17.25 12.35 -14.52
N GLY A 310 -18.25 12.78 -15.28
CA GLY A 310 -18.37 14.19 -15.67
C GLY A 310 -18.29 15.02 -14.40
N LEU A 311 -17.33 15.95 -14.32
CA LEU A 311 -17.28 16.84 -13.18
C LEU A 311 -18.59 17.62 -13.17
N GLU A 312 -19.34 17.53 -12.08
CA GLU A 312 -20.38 18.51 -11.82
C GLU A 312 -19.72 19.89 -11.92
N PRO A 313 -20.27 20.81 -12.71
CA PRO A 313 -19.67 22.12 -12.88
C PRO A 313 -19.65 22.78 -11.50
N VAL A 314 -18.47 22.81 -10.89
CA VAL A 314 -18.23 23.64 -9.71
C VAL A 314 -18.71 25.02 -10.11
N ASN A 315 -19.70 25.54 -9.38
CA ASN A 315 -20.26 26.85 -9.66
C ASN A 315 -19.20 27.90 -9.34
N LYS A 316 -18.29 28.14 -10.30
CA LYS A 316 -17.13 29.04 -10.17
C LYS A 316 -17.58 30.42 -9.74
N MET A 317 -18.77 30.83 -10.16
CA MET A 317 -19.40 32.10 -9.79
C MET A 317 -19.76 32.14 -8.30
N ALA A 318 -20.21 31.02 -7.72
CA ALA A 318 -20.48 30.92 -6.29
C ALA A 318 -19.18 30.97 -5.47
N VAL A 319 -18.13 30.24 -5.87
CA VAL A 319 -16.82 30.28 -5.21
C VAL A 319 -16.22 31.69 -5.29
N LEU A 320 -16.24 32.32 -6.47
CA LEU A 320 -15.76 33.68 -6.68
C LEU A 320 -16.54 34.69 -5.82
N ARG A 321 -17.87 34.56 -5.74
CA ARG A 321 -18.72 35.41 -4.90
C ARG A 321 -18.39 35.24 -3.41
N THR A 322 -18.06 34.02 -2.97
CA THR A 322 -17.63 33.77 -1.58
C THR A 322 -16.29 34.41 -1.29
N ILE A 323 -15.32 34.30 -2.20
CA ILE A 323 -14.00 34.95 -2.06
C ILE A 323 -14.15 36.49 -2.06
N LEU A 324 -14.95 37.05 -2.97
CA LEU A 324 -15.24 38.48 -2.99
C LEU A 324 -15.92 38.93 -1.70
N ARG A 325 -16.89 38.18 -1.18
CA ARG A 325 -17.52 38.50 0.11
C ARG A 325 -16.50 38.50 1.26
N ALA A 326 -15.56 37.57 1.27
CA ALA A 326 -14.51 37.53 2.28
C ALA A 326 -13.59 38.77 2.27
N LEU A 327 -13.44 39.45 1.12
CA LEU A 327 -12.67 40.69 0.99
C LEU A 327 -13.37 41.94 1.57
N PHE A 328 -14.69 41.90 1.78
CA PHE A 328 -15.47 43.08 2.16
C PHE A 328 -16.31 42.93 3.44
N ILE A 329 -16.45 41.74 4.01
CA ILE A 329 -17.22 41.50 5.24
C ILE A 329 -16.31 41.51 6.48
N PRO A 330 -16.42 42.48 7.40
CA PRO A 330 -15.69 42.46 8.67
C PRO A 330 -16.22 41.37 9.59
N PRO A 331 -15.37 40.70 10.41
CA PRO A 331 -13.92 40.92 10.58
C PRO A 331 -13.04 40.15 9.59
N VAL A 332 -13.63 39.29 8.74
CA VAL A 332 -12.91 38.40 7.81
C VAL A 332 -12.09 39.20 6.79
N CYS A 333 -12.60 40.32 6.32
CA CYS A 333 -11.89 41.19 5.38
C CYS A 333 -10.55 41.69 5.92
N LEU A 334 -10.47 42.04 7.21
CA LEU A 334 -9.24 42.53 7.82
C LEU A 334 -8.16 41.45 7.83
N ALA A 335 -8.53 40.21 8.14
CA ALA A 335 -7.61 39.07 8.10
C ALA A 335 -7.15 38.75 6.67
N VAL A 336 -8.04 38.84 5.69
CA VAL A 336 -7.72 38.63 4.27
C VAL A 336 -6.78 39.71 3.75
N TRP A 337 -7.08 40.98 4.01
CA TRP A 337 -6.24 42.12 3.60
C TRP A 337 -4.88 42.10 4.29
N PHE A 338 -4.84 41.78 5.59
CA PHE A 338 -3.59 41.58 6.31
C PHE A 338 -2.76 40.45 5.68
N GLY A 339 -3.37 39.29 5.40
CA GLY A 339 -2.69 38.17 4.76
C GLY A 339 -2.13 38.52 3.37
N ILE A 340 -2.89 39.25 2.55
CA ILE A 340 -2.44 39.73 1.23
C ILE A 340 -1.28 40.73 1.39
N ALA A 341 -1.42 41.72 2.26
CA ALA A 341 -0.40 42.74 2.50
C ALA A 341 0.90 42.12 3.03
N SER A 342 0.81 41.21 4.01
CA SER A 342 1.96 40.46 4.52
C SER A 342 2.60 39.59 3.44
N PHE A 343 1.81 38.94 2.58
CA PHE A 343 2.35 38.15 1.47
C PHE A 343 3.11 39.01 0.45
N LEU A 344 2.54 40.15 0.06
CA LEU A 344 3.20 41.10 -0.84
C LEU A 344 4.47 41.69 -0.22
N ALA A 345 4.43 42.04 1.06
CA ALA A 345 5.60 42.50 1.80
C ALA A 345 6.71 41.44 1.83
N MET A 346 6.37 40.17 2.11
CA MET A 346 7.34 39.06 2.05
C MET A 346 7.94 38.91 0.64
N CYS A 347 7.13 38.97 -0.41
CA CYS A 347 7.63 38.90 -1.79
C CYS A 347 8.57 40.06 -2.12
N TYR A 348 8.22 41.28 -1.70
CA TYR A 348 9.02 42.48 -1.92
C TYR A 348 10.36 42.42 -1.17
N LEU A 349 10.33 42.11 0.13
CA LEU A 349 11.54 41.96 0.95
C LEU A 349 12.42 40.82 0.45
N THR A 350 11.83 39.75 -0.08
CA THR A 350 12.61 38.66 -0.69
C THR A 350 13.26 39.09 -2.01
N ALA A 351 12.62 39.98 -2.77
CA ALA A 351 13.09 40.45 -4.06
C ALA A 351 14.16 41.55 -3.95
N PHE A 352 14.02 42.48 -3.00
CA PHE A 352 14.81 43.71 -2.92
C PHE A 352 15.54 43.91 -1.58
N GLY A 353 15.32 43.01 -0.63
CA GLY A 353 15.93 43.05 0.70
C GLY A 353 15.27 43.99 1.70
N PHE A 354 15.77 43.94 2.93
CA PHE A 354 15.48 44.93 3.96
C PHE A 354 16.43 46.09 3.72
N GLY A 355 15.99 47.12 2.99
CA GLY A 355 16.87 48.20 2.50
C GLY A 355 17.89 48.71 3.54
N ASP A 356 19.09 49.05 3.04
CA ASP A 356 20.13 49.76 3.80
C ASP A 356 19.64 51.08 4.41
#